data_AF-A0A959H3I0-F1
#
_entry.id   AF-A0A959H3I0-F1
#
_cell.length_a   1.000
_cell.length_b   1.000
_cell.length_c   1.000
_cell.angle_alpha   90.00
_cell.angle_beta   90.00
_cell.angle_gamma   90.00
#
_symmetry.space_group_name_H-M   'P 1'
#
loop_
_entity.id
_entity.type
_entity.pdbx_description
1 polymer ?
#
loop_
_entity_poly.entity_id
_entity_poly.type
_entity_poly.pdbx_seq_one_letter_code
_entity_poly.pdbx_strand_id
1 'polypeptide(L)'
;EDAYFQFRVLRLQERLMPGDSMRLHFSVRNRPNTLFSRNSGVLRNGTYLRQDIFPRLGYIQGSASASPADSTSRQRHYQSRDADLIRFEAIIGTAGDQIAIAPGQLKRSWQARGRRYFHYKMDREIKFAFGIHSARFAVRRDTLGPVALEIYHHPGHEYKLGEMMAGLKAALAYNAQNFGSYQHHEARIIEFPQTEGTFATTSGNCIPMSEVRFIAHAGAGGEKTDLAFYTPAHEITHQWWGNQLMPADAPGAVMLTESIAEYVTLQVFRRHYGDAQALRFLGLQRQRYLKGRTSEQDEEPPLVRVGTEQSYIAYGKGALAFNALSHFAGETQINEILEGLLNEYRFRG
;
A
#
# COMPACT_ATOMS: atom_id res chain seq x y z
N GLU A 1 -20.95 -26.37 3.98
CA GLU A 1 -20.22 -25.48 3.07
C GLU A 1 -21.29 -24.68 2.35
N ASP A 2 -21.28 -23.37 2.54
CA ASP A 2 -22.22 -22.52 1.82
C ASP A 2 -21.68 -22.29 0.41
N ALA A 3 -22.43 -22.74 -0.60
CA ALA A 3 -21.99 -22.66 -2.00
C ALA A 3 -22.03 -21.23 -2.58
N TYR A 4 -22.70 -20.30 -1.89
CA TYR A 4 -22.93 -18.93 -2.34
C TYR A 4 -21.89 -17.96 -1.78
N PHE A 5 -21.65 -18.03 -0.46
CA PHE A 5 -20.69 -17.18 0.26
C PHE A 5 -19.32 -17.85 0.46
N GLN A 6 -19.16 -19.12 0.06
CA GLN A 6 -17.90 -19.88 0.13
C GLN A 6 -17.24 -19.92 1.52
N PHE A 7 -18.02 -19.85 2.60
CA PHE A 7 -17.50 -19.98 3.96
C PHE A 7 -17.69 -21.39 4.53
N ARG A 8 -16.83 -21.75 5.47
CA ARG A 8 -16.90 -22.97 6.25
C ARG A 8 -16.86 -22.63 7.73
N VAL A 9 -17.85 -23.14 8.48
CA VAL A 9 -17.83 -23.10 9.95
C VAL A 9 -17.16 -24.38 10.43
N LEU A 10 -16.04 -24.22 11.14
CA LEU A 10 -15.30 -25.33 11.71
C LEU A 10 -15.46 -25.29 13.23
N ARG A 11 -15.97 -26.38 13.81
CA ARG A 11 -16.00 -26.57 15.25
C ARG A 11 -14.66 -27.14 15.69
N LEU A 12 -13.95 -26.42 16.54
CA LEU A 12 -12.70 -26.89 17.12
C LEU A 12 -12.98 -28.02 18.13
N GLN A 13 -12.10 -29.02 18.17
CA GLN A 13 -12.17 -30.10 19.16
C GLN A 13 -11.87 -29.56 20.56
N GLU A 14 -10.82 -28.74 20.66
CA GLU A 14 -10.42 -28.01 21.85
C GLU A 14 -10.75 -26.51 21.67
N ARG A 15 -11.25 -25.88 22.74
CA ARG A 15 -11.56 -24.44 22.72
C ARG A 15 -10.27 -23.64 22.78
N LEU A 16 -10.18 -22.56 21.99
CA LEU A 16 -9.12 -21.56 22.14
C LEU A 16 -9.56 -20.49 23.14
N MET A 17 -8.75 -20.27 24.17
CA MET A 17 -8.88 -19.18 25.13
C MET A 17 -8.03 -17.97 24.71
N PRO A 18 -8.27 -16.76 25.26
CA PRO A 18 -7.41 -15.60 24.99
C PRO A 18 -5.93 -15.91 25.30
N GLY A 19 -5.06 -15.71 24.30
CA GLY A 19 -3.62 -16.03 24.39
C GLY A 19 -3.23 -17.40 23.83
N ASP A 20 -4.18 -18.27 23.53
CA ASP A 20 -3.90 -19.56 22.90
C ASP A 20 -3.53 -19.41 21.42
N SER A 21 -2.91 -20.44 20.87
CA SER A 21 -2.61 -20.53 19.44
C SER A 21 -2.89 -21.93 18.89
N MET A 22 -3.19 -22.00 17.60
CA MET A 22 -3.28 -23.27 16.87
C MET A 22 -2.63 -23.16 15.50
N ARG A 23 -2.31 -24.32 14.92
CA ARG A 23 -1.75 -24.40 13.58
C ARG A 23 -2.83 -24.82 12.59
N LEU A 24 -3.13 -23.93 11.65
CA LEU A 24 -4.00 -24.23 10.52
C LEU A 24 -3.16 -24.61 9.30
N HIS A 25 -3.42 -25.78 8.72
CA HIS A 25 -2.86 -26.20 7.44
C HIS A 25 -3.98 -26.23 6.39
N PHE A 26 -3.73 -25.65 5.23
CA PHE A 26 -4.66 -25.68 4.11
C PHE A 26 -3.89 -25.77 2.78
N SER A 27 -4.60 -26.18 1.73
CA SER A 27 -4.09 -26.22 0.37
C SER A 27 -5.12 -25.61 -0.56
N VAL A 28 -4.72 -24.58 -1.31
CA VAL A 28 -5.56 -23.95 -2.34
C VAL A 28 -5.05 -24.35 -3.72
N ARG A 29 -5.97 -24.75 -4.61
CA ARG A 29 -5.65 -25.07 -6.00
C ARG A 29 -6.65 -24.37 -6.92
N ASN A 30 -6.13 -23.55 -7.82
CA ASN A 30 -6.93 -22.92 -8.87
C ASN A 30 -6.99 -23.82 -10.12
N ARG A 31 -8.07 -23.68 -10.89
CA ARG A 31 -8.14 -24.23 -12.25
C ARG A 31 -7.24 -23.38 -13.18
N PRO A 32 -6.47 -24.00 -14.10
CA PRO A 32 -5.65 -23.25 -15.04
C PRO A 32 -6.48 -22.32 -15.93
N ASN A 33 -5.91 -21.19 -16.32
CA ASN A 33 -6.48 -20.34 -17.38
C ASN A 33 -6.46 -21.09 -18.72
N THR A 34 -7.49 -20.90 -19.54
CA THR A 34 -7.56 -21.40 -20.92
C THR A 34 -7.51 -20.23 -21.91
N LEU A 35 -7.55 -20.51 -23.21
CA LEU A 35 -7.59 -19.47 -24.23
C LEU A 35 -8.81 -18.53 -24.10
N PHE A 36 -9.95 -19.06 -23.62
CA PHE A 36 -11.23 -18.33 -23.57
C PHE A 36 -11.73 -18.07 -22.15
N SER A 37 -11.01 -18.54 -21.12
CA SER A 37 -11.49 -18.43 -19.74
C SER A 37 -10.36 -18.15 -18.77
N ARG A 38 -10.52 -17.08 -18.01
CA ARG A 38 -9.65 -16.71 -16.90
C ARG A 38 -10.21 -17.31 -15.61
N ASN A 39 -9.68 -18.46 -15.22
CA ASN A 39 -10.04 -19.20 -14.01
C ASN A 39 -9.20 -18.80 -12.79
N SER A 40 -8.09 -18.07 -12.98
CA SER A 40 -7.18 -17.66 -11.90
C SER A 40 -6.40 -16.37 -12.23
N GLY A 41 -5.84 -15.75 -11.20
CA GLY A 41 -4.90 -14.62 -11.32
C GLY A 41 -3.51 -14.99 -11.83
N VAL A 42 -3.22 -16.28 -12.10
CA VAL A 42 -1.90 -16.71 -12.57
C VAL A 42 -1.77 -16.47 -14.07
N LEU A 43 -0.94 -15.51 -14.43
CA LEU A 43 -0.67 -15.10 -15.81
C LEU A 43 0.60 -15.75 -16.36
N ARG A 44 0.69 -15.84 -17.69
CA ARG A 44 1.90 -16.33 -18.37
C ARG A 44 3.14 -15.47 -18.04
N ASN A 45 2.94 -14.17 -17.86
CA ASN A 45 3.93 -13.19 -17.43
C ASN A 45 3.20 -12.06 -16.70
N GLY A 46 3.76 -11.50 -15.63
CA GLY A 46 3.12 -10.42 -14.88
C GLY A 46 2.06 -10.90 -13.87
N THR A 47 2.22 -12.08 -13.28
CA THR A 47 1.31 -12.53 -12.22
C THR A 47 1.43 -11.60 -11.01
N TYR A 48 0.28 -11.15 -10.49
CA TYR A 48 0.16 -10.49 -9.19
C TYR A 48 -1.01 -11.13 -8.43
N LEU A 49 -0.68 -11.84 -7.36
CA LEU A 49 -1.66 -12.43 -6.44
C LEU A 49 -1.61 -11.68 -5.12
N ARG A 50 -2.76 -11.40 -4.53
CA ARG A 50 -2.86 -10.80 -3.20
C ARG A 50 -3.19 -11.87 -2.16
N GLN A 51 -3.18 -11.50 -0.89
CA GLN A 51 -3.53 -12.38 0.22
C GLN A 51 -4.98 -12.88 0.20
N ASP A 52 -5.85 -12.28 -0.62
CA ASP A 52 -7.26 -12.66 -0.82
C ASP A 52 -7.45 -14.07 -1.39
N ILE A 53 -6.41 -14.67 -1.97
CA ILE A 53 -6.44 -16.07 -2.43
C ILE A 53 -6.39 -17.10 -1.29
N PHE A 54 -6.05 -16.68 -0.07
CA PHE A 54 -5.93 -17.55 1.09
C PHE A 54 -7.20 -17.52 1.95
N PRO A 55 -7.49 -18.59 2.71
CA PRO A 55 -8.58 -18.58 3.68
C PRO A 55 -8.44 -17.41 4.66
N ARG A 56 -9.52 -16.65 4.83
CA ARG A 56 -9.65 -15.58 5.82
C ARG A 56 -10.37 -16.11 7.05
N LEU A 57 -10.01 -15.59 8.22
CA LEU A 57 -10.66 -15.98 9.48
C LEU A 57 -11.75 -14.98 9.84
N GLY A 58 -12.82 -15.46 10.50
CA GLY A 58 -13.94 -14.61 10.91
C GLY A 58 -15.06 -14.51 9.87
N TYR A 59 -16.00 -13.59 10.13
CA TYR A 59 -17.23 -13.44 9.36
C TYR A 59 -17.26 -12.07 8.67
N ILE A 60 -17.63 -12.03 7.39
CA ILE A 60 -17.85 -10.77 6.67
C ILE A 60 -19.26 -10.28 7.04
N GLN A 61 -19.38 -9.55 8.14
CA GLN A 61 -20.58 -8.77 8.42
C GLN A 61 -20.54 -7.48 7.58
N GLY A 62 -21.68 -7.08 7.01
CA GLY A 62 -21.81 -5.78 6.35
C GLY A 62 -21.41 -4.68 7.32
N SER A 63 -20.60 -3.73 6.87
CA SER A 63 -20.14 -2.62 7.70
C SER A 63 -21.29 -1.65 7.94
N ALA A 64 -21.90 -1.70 9.12
CA ALA A 64 -22.40 -0.46 9.70
C ALA A 64 -21.15 0.33 10.12
N SER A 65 -20.99 1.56 9.62
CA SER A 65 -19.88 2.43 10.03
C SER A 65 -19.96 2.62 11.54
N ALA A 66 -19.07 1.95 12.27
CA ALA A 66 -19.04 2.05 13.72
C ALA A 66 -18.63 3.48 14.10
N SER A 67 -19.23 4.00 15.17
CA SER A 67 -18.90 5.34 15.65
C SER A 67 -17.41 5.39 16.04
N PRO A 68 -16.69 6.50 15.78
CA PRO A 68 -15.33 6.67 16.30
C PRO A 68 -15.26 6.62 17.85
N ALA A 69 -16.38 6.83 18.54
CA ALA A 69 -16.49 6.71 19.99
C ALA A 69 -16.78 5.26 20.46
N ASP A 70 -17.07 4.35 19.54
CA ASP A 70 -17.30 2.94 19.85
C ASP A 70 -15.95 2.24 20.10
N SER A 71 -15.77 1.69 21.30
CA SER A 71 -14.54 0.99 21.67
C SER A 71 -14.35 -0.32 20.89
N THR A 72 -15.42 -0.89 20.33
CA THR A 72 -15.34 -2.09 19.48
C THR A 72 -14.69 -1.79 18.13
N SER A 73 -14.75 -0.54 17.64
CA SER A 73 -14.03 -0.10 16.43
C SER A 73 -12.52 -0.21 16.58
N ARG A 74 -12.00 -0.14 17.82
CA ARG A 74 -10.56 -0.29 18.13
C ARG A 74 -10.09 -1.74 18.17
N GLN A 75 -10.98 -2.71 17.98
CA GLN A 75 -10.61 -4.13 17.93
C GLN A 75 -10.12 -4.56 16.54
N ARG A 76 -10.22 -3.66 15.54
CA ARG A 76 -9.78 -3.88 14.16
C ARG A 76 -9.24 -2.58 13.59
N HIS A 77 -8.22 -2.67 12.76
CA HIS A 77 -7.83 -1.53 11.94
C HIS A 77 -8.56 -1.55 10.58
N TYR A 78 -8.69 -0.40 9.92
CA TYR A 78 -9.54 -0.24 8.72
C TYR A 78 -9.12 -1.08 7.47
N GLN A 79 -7.96 -1.74 7.49
CA GLN A 79 -7.41 -2.48 6.33
C GLN A 79 -7.46 -4.01 6.50
N SER A 80 -7.70 -4.52 7.70
CA SER A 80 -7.76 -5.96 7.96
C SER A 80 -8.74 -6.26 9.07
N ARG A 81 -9.45 -7.38 8.95
CA ARG A 81 -10.45 -7.81 9.93
C ARG A 81 -10.03 -9.01 10.77
N ASP A 82 -9.03 -9.74 10.30
CA ASP A 82 -8.70 -11.08 10.80
C ASP A 82 -7.26 -11.24 11.29
N ALA A 83 -6.44 -10.20 11.10
CA ALA A 83 -5.14 -10.04 11.75
C ALA A 83 -4.66 -8.60 11.60
N ASP A 84 -4.11 -8.02 12.68
CA ASP A 84 -3.45 -6.71 12.62
C ASP A 84 -2.09 -6.84 11.94
N LEU A 85 -1.21 -7.65 12.53
CA LEU A 85 0.13 -7.94 12.05
C LEU A 85 0.38 -9.45 11.96
N ILE A 86 1.28 -9.85 11.05
CA ILE A 86 1.71 -11.22 10.84
C ILE A 86 3.24 -11.32 10.75
N ARG A 87 3.77 -12.46 11.21
CA ARG A 87 5.12 -12.90 10.87
C ARG A 87 5.07 -13.60 9.50
N PHE A 88 5.72 -13.01 8.50
CA PHE A 88 5.64 -13.47 7.12
C PHE A 88 6.91 -14.23 6.68
N GLU A 89 6.71 -15.42 6.12
CA GLU A 89 7.73 -16.22 5.47
C GLU A 89 7.10 -16.99 4.29
N ALA A 90 7.74 -16.97 3.12
CA ALA A 90 7.20 -17.57 1.91
C ALA A 90 8.29 -18.25 1.07
N ILE A 91 7.95 -19.42 0.53
CA ILE A 91 8.71 -20.08 -0.53
C ILE A 91 7.85 -20.11 -1.78
N ILE A 92 8.32 -19.47 -2.86
CA ILE A 92 7.56 -19.32 -4.09
C ILE A 92 8.34 -19.97 -5.23
N GLY A 93 7.69 -20.89 -5.95
CA GLY A 93 8.24 -21.50 -7.15
C GLY A 93 7.54 -20.98 -8.40
N THR A 94 8.31 -20.53 -9.39
CA THR A 94 7.80 -20.02 -10.67
C THR A 94 8.52 -20.65 -11.87
N ALA A 95 8.17 -20.23 -13.09
CA ALA A 95 8.88 -20.60 -14.31
C ALA A 95 10.38 -20.27 -14.21
N GLY A 96 11.23 -21.09 -14.84
CA GLY A 96 12.69 -20.99 -14.69
C GLY A 96 13.30 -19.65 -15.12
N ASP A 97 12.61 -18.92 -15.98
CA ASP A 97 13.01 -17.65 -16.57
C ASP A 97 12.28 -16.43 -15.99
N GLN A 98 11.52 -16.62 -14.91
CA GLN A 98 10.86 -15.54 -14.17
C GLN A 98 11.54 -15.32 -12.81
N ILE A 99 11.31 -14.12 -12.27
CA ILE A 99 11.64 -13.76 -10.89
C ILE A 99 10.32 -13.68 -10.13
N ALA A 100 10.21 -14.43 -9.04
CA ALA A 100 9.11 -14.28 -8.10
C ALA A 100 9.52 -13.38 -6.94
N ILE A 101 8.63 -12.50 -6.49
CA ILE A 101 8.88 -11.53 -5.43
C ILE A 101 7.72 -11.57 -4.44
N ALA A 102 8.04 -11.52 -3.14
CA ALA A 102 7.11 -11.32 -2.05
C ALA A 102 7.78 -10.46 -0.97
N PRO A 103 7.03 -9.99 0.05
CA PRO A 103 7.63 -9.24 1.14
C PRO A 103 8.75 -9.98 1.84
N GLY A 104 9.78 -9.23 2.21
CA GLY A 104 10.90 -9.69 3.02
C GLY A 104 12.20 -9.78 2.26
N GLN A 105 13.24 -10.10 3.01
CA GLN A 105 14.58 -10.31 2.46
C GLN A 105 14.64 -11.65 1.73
N LEU A 106 15.28 -11.66 0.57
CA LEU A 106 15.59 -12.90 -0.13
C LEU A 106 16.66 -13.65 0.67
N LYS A 107 16.26 -14.74 1.33
CA LYS A 107 17.18 -15.58 2.10
C LYS A 107 17.94 -16.56 1.20
N ARG A 108 17.28 -17.08 0.16
CA ARG A 108 17.92 -17.91 -0.90
C ARG A 108 17.07 -18.00 -2.17
N SER A 109 17.72 -18.29 -3.29
CA SER A 109 17.06 -18.72 -4.53
C SER A 109 17.76 -19.94 -5.12
N TRP A 110 17.00 -20.81 -5.78
CA TRP A 110 17.54 -22.03 -6.40
C TRP A 110 16.71 -22.45 -7.60
N GLN A 111 17.26 -23.32 -8.45
CA GLN A 111 16.53 -23.96 -9.54
C GLN A 111 16.38 -25.45 -9.28
N ALA A 112 15.20 -26.00 -9.55
CA ALA A 112 14.94 -27.43 -9.47
C ALA A 112 13.79 -27.80 -10.41
N ARG A 113 13.93 -28.92 -11.14
CA ARG A 113 12.87 -29.47 -12.00
C ARG A 113 12.31 -28.44 -13.00
N GLY A 114 13.19 -27.65 -13.64
CA GLY A 114 12.81 -26.62 -14.62
C GLY A 114 12.10 -25.38 -14.05
N ARG A 115 12.04 -25.24 -12.72
CA ARG A 115 11.45 -24.10 -12.01
C ARG A 115 12.49 -23.35 -11.22
N ARG A 116 12.23 -22.06 -10.99
CA ARG A 116 13.03 -21.21 -10.09
C ARG A 116 12.26 -20.94 -8.81
N TYR A 117 12.94 -21.04 -7.68
CA TYR A 117 12.37 -20.90 -6.35
C TYR A 117 13.04 -19.77 -5.58
N PHE A 118 12.26 -19.10 -4.74
CA PHE A 118 12.68 -17.97 -3.93
C PHE A 118 12.13 -18.12 -2.52
N HIS A 119 12.98 -17.91 -1.51
CA HIS A 119 12.61 -17.93 -0.10
C HIS A 119 12.75 -16.53 0.47
N TYR A 120 11.62 -15.94 0.84
CA TYR A 120 11.52 -14.62 1.44
C TYR A 120 11.10 -14.72 2.90
N LYS A 121 11.65 -13.85 3.74
CA LYS A 121 11.29 -13.74 5.15
C LYS A 121 11.38 -12.30 5.61
N MET A 122 10.34 -11.83 6.30
CA MET A 122 10.38 -10.54 6.98
C MET A 122 11.10 -10.67 8.32
N ASP A 123 11.92 -9.68 8.67
CA ASP A 123 12.59 -9.63 9.98
C ASP A 123 11.69 -8.98 11.07
N ARG A 124 10.59 -8.35 10.66
CA ARG A 124 9.58 -7.72 11.51
C ARG A 124 8.19 -8.14 11.08
N GLU A 125 7.22 -8.00 11.98
CA GLU A 125 5.82 -8.22 11.64
C GLU A 125 5.36 -7.13 10.66
N ILE A 126 4.47 -7.51 9.75
CA ILE A 126 3.84 -6.62 8.76
C ILE A 126 2.35 -6.81 8.81
N LYS A 127 1.59 -5.84 8.31
CA LYS A 127 0.15 -6.02 8.14
C LYS A 127 -0.18 -7.27 7.35
N PHE A 128 -1.37 -7.84 7.61
CA PHE A 128 -1.93 -8.92 6.79
C PHE A 128 -2.45 -8.41 5.43
N ALA A 129 -1.57 -7.75 4.70
CA ALA A 129 -1.76 -7.25 3.35
C ALA A 129 -0.45 -7.45 2.59
N PHE A 130 -0.44 -8.37 1.63
CA PHE A 130 0.75 -8.69 0.87
C PHE A 130 0.46 -9.21 -0.53
N GLY A 131 1.43 -8.97 -1.41
CA GLY A 131 1.44 -9.42 -2.79
C GLY A 131 2.49 -10.50 -3.05
N ILE A 132 2.17 -11.40 -3.97
CA ILE A 132 3.11 -12.34 -4.60
C ILE A 132 3.14 -12.01 -6.09
N HIS A 133 4.34 -11.71 -6.59
CA HIS A 133 4.56 -11.29 -7.98
C HIS A 133 5.39 -12.34 -8.71
N SER A 134 5.16 -12.50 -10.01
CA SER A 134 6.03 -13.29 -10.88
C SER A 134 6.01 -12.80 -12.31
N ALA A 135 7.18 -12.40 -12.81
CA ALA A 135 7.34 -11.98 -14.20
C ALA A 135 8.80 -12.12 -14.67
N ARG A 136 9.01 -11.90 -15.97
CA ARG A 136 10.32 -11.60 -16.55
C ARG A 136 10.65 -10.14 -16.27
N PHE A 137 11.25 -9.89 -15.10
CA PHE A 137 11.63 -8.54 -14.70
C PHE A 137 13.06 -8.21 -15.15
N ALA A 138 13.24 -7.00 -15.66
CA ALA A 138 14.49 -6.26 -15.53
C ALA A 138 14.48 -5.52 -14.17
N VAL A 139 15.66 -5.19 -13.65
CA VAL A 139 15.79 -4.59 -12.32
C VAL A 139 16.70 -3.38 -12.34
N ARG A 140 16.17 -2.22 -11.95
CA ARG A 140 16.95 -1.02 -11.61
C ARG A 140 17.26 -1.05 -10.11
N ARG A 141 18.53 -0.86 -9.74
CA ARG A 141 18.97 -0.85 -8.34
C ARG A 141 19.62 0.47 -7.98
N ASP A 142 19.47 0.83 -6.71
CA ASP A 142 20.13 1.98 -6.08
C ASP A 142 20.14 1.78 -4.55
N THR A 143 20.68 2.74 -3.82
CA THR A 143 20.71 2.74 -2.35
C THR A 143 20.39 4.13 -1.80
N LEU A 144 19.85 4.19 -0.58
CA LEU A 144 19.78 5.39 0.24
C LEU A 144 20.30 5.07 1.64
N GLY A 145 21.55 5.46 1.90
CA GLY A 145 22.25 5.02 3.12
C GLY A 145 22.28 3.49 3.20
N PRO A 146 21.78 2.87 4.29
CA PRO A 146 21.75 1.42 4.43
C PRO A 146 20.56 0.73 3.73
N VAL A 147 19.64 1.48 3.12
CA VAL A 147 18.42 0.92 2.50
C VAL A 147 18.69 0.60 1.03
N ALA A 148 18.52 -0.67 0.65
CA ALA A 148 18.57 -1.10 -0.74
C ALA A 148 17.27 -0.74 -1.47
N LEU A 149 17.36 -0.14 -2.66
CA LEU A 149 16.21 0.27 -3.44
C LEU A 149 16.21 -0.48 -4.78
N GLU A 150 15.07 -1.09 -5.10
CA GLU A 150 14.94 -1.87 -6.33
C GLU A 150 13.63 -1.52 -7.05
N ILE A 151 13.68 -1.43 -8.38
CA ILE A 151 12.50 -1.32 -9.23
C ILE A 151 12.51 -2.49 -10.20
N TYR A 152 11.55 -3.40 -10.00
CA TYR A 152 11.32 -4.55 -10.86
C TYR A 152 10.29 -4.16 -11.92
N HIS A 153 10.71 -4.15 -13.17
CA HIS A 153 9.90 -3.65 -14.29
C HIS A 153 9.96 -4.60 -15.49
N HIS A 154 8.99 -4.48 -16.38
CA HIS A 154 9.01 -5.14 -17.67
C HIS A 154 10.15 -4.57 -18.53
N PRO A 155 10.97 -5.41 -19.19
CA PRO A 155 11.93 -4.93 -20.18
C PRO A 155 11.24 -4.07 -21.26
N GLY A 156 11.75 -2.86 -21.50
CA GLY A 156 11.12 -1.87 -22.39
C GLY A 156 10.33 -0.77 -21.68
N HIS A 157 10.15 -0.87 -20.36
CA HIS A 157 9.45 0.14 -19.54
C HIS A 157 10.41 1.02 -18.71
N GLU A 158 11.55 1.42 -19.30
CA GLU A 158 12.61 2.14 -18.59
C GLU A 158 12.37 3.65 -18.42
N TYR A 159 11.41 4.22 -19.16
CA TYR A 159 11.25 5.67 -19.35
C TYR A 159 11.08 6.49 -18.07
N LYS A 160 10.50 5.90 -17.02
CA LYS A 160 10.11 6.58 -15.78
C LYS A 160 10.84 6.11 -14.52
N LEU A 161 11.80 5.19 -14.67
CA LEU A 161 12.50 4.59 -13.54
C LEU A 161 13.34 5.62 -12.76
N GLY A 162 13.83 6.66 -13.43
CA GLY A 162 14.60 7.74 -12.80
C GLY A 162 13.75 8.57 -11.84
N GLU A 163 12.61 9.08 -12.32
CA GLU A 163 11.65 9.83 -11.53
C GLU A 163 11.08 8.98 -10.38
N MET A 164 10.79 7.70 -10.64
CA MET A 164 10.34 6.78 -9.59
C MET A 164 11.36 6.59 -8.48
N MET A 165 12.64 6.39 -8.84
CA MET A 165 13.73 6.25 -7.87
C MET A 165 13.93 7.54 -7.09
N ALA A 166 13.83 8.70 -7.75
CA ALA A 166 13.94 10.00 -7.11
C ALA A 166 12.81 10.24 -6.09
N GLY A 167 11.56 9.92 -6.46
CA GLY A 167 10.40 10.02 -5.56
C GLY A 167 10.55 9.13 -4.33
N LEU A 168 10.94 7.87 -4.55
CA LEU A 168 11.19 6.92 -3.46
C LEU A 168 12.26 7.42 -2.49
N LYS A 169 13.40 7.90 -3.01
CA LYS A 169 14.50 8.43 -2.19
C LYS A 169 14.12 9.69 -1.43
N ALA A 170 13.46 10.64 -2.10
CA ALA A 170 13.07 11.92 -1.52
C ALA A 170 12.07 11.72 -0.37
N ALA A 171 11.07 10.85 -0.56
CA ALA A 171 10.09 10.55 0.48
C ALA A 171 10.70 9.74 1.63
N LEU A 172 11.57 8.76 1.37
CA LEU A 172 12.28 8.05 2.44
C LEU A 172 13.12 9.01 3.29
N ALA A 173 13.89 9.91 2.66
CA ALA A 173 14.72 10.86 3.37
C ALA A 173 13.88 11.85 4.21
N TYR A 174 12.81 12.41 3.62
CA TYR A 174 11.94 13.34 4.33
C TYR A 174 11.22 12.67 5.51
N ASN A 175 10.64 11.49 5.31
CA ASN A 175 9.94 10.80 6.38
C ASN A 175 10.90 10.33 7.48
N ALA A 176 12.09 9.84 7.11
CA ALA A 176 13.11 9.46 8.10
C ALA A 176 13.57 10.64 8.96
N GLN A 177 13.70 11.83 8.35
CA GLN A 177 14.08 13.06 9.05
C GLN A 177 12.99 13.53 10.04
N ASN A 178 11.72 13.42 9.68
CA ASN A 178 10.62 14.04 10.44
C ASN A 178 9.83 13.08 11.33
N PHE A 179 9.81 11.79 11.03
CA PHE A 179 8.90 10.81 11.67
C PHE A 179 9.61 9.54 12.17
N GLY A 180 10.94 9.52 12.09
CA GLY A 180 11.80 8.42 12.54
C GLY A 180 12.17 7.45 11.41
N SER A 181 13.16 6.60 11.69
CA SER A 181 13.82 5.75 10.68
C SER A 181 12.89 4.77 9.96
N TYR A 182 13.20 4.49 8.69
CA TYR A 182 12.55 3.43 7.92
C TYR A 182 12.80 2.05 8.56
N GLN A 183 11.74 1.26 8.70
CA GLN A 183 11.75 0.02 9.49
C GLN A 183 12.31 -1.22 8.76
N HIS A 184 12.56 -1.13 7.45
CA HIS A 184 13.03 -2.23 6.62
C HIS A 184 14.40 -1.93 5.99
N HIS A 185 15.10 -2.98 5.58
CA HIS A 185 16.44 -2.88 4.97
C HIS A 185 16.41 -2.64 3.47
N GLU A 186 15.25 -2.78 2.84
CA GLU A 186 15.07 -2.61 1.41
C GLU A 186 13.67 -2.09 1.12
N ALA A 187 13.48 -1.43 -0.02
CA ALA A 187 12.19 -1.05 -0.56
C ALA A 187 12.15 -1.40 -2.05
N ARG A 188 11.08 -2.08 -2.49
CA ARG A 188 10.96 -2.58 -3.86
C ARG A 188 9.71 -2.04 -4.53
N ILE A 189 9.85 -1.30 -5.63
CA ILE A 189 8.72 -1.06 -6.54
C ILE A 189 8.60 -2.26 -7.46
N ILE A 190 7.40 -2.80 -7.61
CA ILE A 190 7.16 -4.01 -8.41
C ILE A 190 6.03 -3.74 -9.40
N GLU A 191 6.40 -3.72 -10.68
CA GLU A 191 5.43 -3.54 -11.75
C GLU A 191 4.45 -4.72 -11.85
N PHE A 192 3.17 -4.41 -12.08
CA PHE A 192 2.17 -5.40 -12.44
C PHE A 192 1.29 -4.93 -13.63
N PRO A 193 0.70 -5.85 -14.42
CA PRO A 193 -0.09 -5.50 -15.59
C PRO A 193 -1.37 -4.72 -15.27
N GLN A 194 -1.78 -3.81 -16.15
CA GLN A 194 -3.00 -3.02 -16.02
C GLN A 194 -4.26 -3.88 -15.86
N THR A 195 -4.25 -5.11 -16.38
CA THR A 195 -5.33 -6.08 -16.22
C THR A 195 -5.62 -6.46 -14.77
N GLU A 196 -4.66 -6.23 -13.87
CA GLU A 196 -4.82 -6.45 -12.43
C GLU A 196 -5.20 -5.17 -11.66
N GLY A 197 -5.33 -4.04 -12.38
CA GLY A 197 -5.70 -2.73 -11.83
C GLY A 197 -4.76 -1.61 -12.25
N THR A 198 -5.12 -0.38 -11.90
CA THR A 198 -4.37 0.86 -12.22
C THR A 198 -3.82 1.58 -10.99
N PHE A 199 -3.78 0.87 -9.85
CA PHE A 199 -3.40 1.42 -8.56
C PHE A 199 -1.92 1.18 -8.23
N ALA A 200 -1.48 1.80 -7.15
CA ALA A 200 -0.29 1.42 -6.41
C ALA A 200 -0.68 1.23 -4.94
N THR A 201 0.14 0.48 -4.19
CA THR A 201 -0.06 0.28 -2.76
C THR A 201 1.26 -0.10 -2.12
N THR A 202 1.33 -0.09 -0.79
CA THR A 202 2.49 -0.55 -0.02
C THR A 202 2.13 -1.75 0.85
N SER A 203 2.93 -2.80 0.76
CA SER A 203 2.75 -4.06 1.49
C SER A 203 4.09 -4.60 1.98
N GLY A 204 4.33 -4.54 3.29
CA GLY A 204 5.64 -4.80 3.86
C GLY A 204 6.69 -3.88 3.22
N ASN A 205 7.77 -4.44 2.69
CA ASN A 205 8.80 -3.70 1.97
C ASN A 205 8.59 -3.62 0.43
N CYS A 206 7.41 -4.00 -0.06
CA CYS A 206 7.07 -3.98 -1.48
C CYS A 206 6.04 -2.90 -1.79
N ILE A 207 6.18 -2.27 -2.95
CA ILE A 207 5.26 -1.27 -3.51
C ILE A 207 4.79 -1.80 -4.88
N PRO A 208 3.75 -2.66 -4.92
CA PRO A 208 3.10 -3.03 -6.17
C PRO A 208 2.59 -1.80 -6.91
N MET A 209 2.90 -1.66 -8.19
CA MET A 209 2.51 -0.51 -9.00
C MET A 209 2.12 -0.95 -10.40
N SER A 210 0.96 -0.49 -10.87
CA SER A 210 0.46 -0.81 -12.21
C SER A 210 1.39 -0.26 -13.31
N GLU A 211 1.54 -1.03 -14.40
CA GLU A 211 2.34 -0.67 -15.58
C GLU A 211 1.96 0.69 -16.17
N VAL A 212 0.72 1.15 -15.96
CA VAL A 212 0.26 2.48 -16.40
C VAL A 212 1.13 3.61 -15.85
N ARG A 213 1.80 3.42 -14.69
CA ARG A 213 2.72 4.41 -14.11
C ARG A 213 4.12 4.37 -14.75
N PHE A 214 4.47 3.26 -15.38
CA PHE A 214 5.76 3.06 -16.06
C PHE A 214 5.69 3.53 -17.52
N ILE A 215 4.54 3.36 -18.17
CA ILE A 215 4.36 3.65 -19.61
C ILE A 215 3.64 4.97 -19.89
N ALA A 216 3.06 5.63 -18.87
CA ALA A 216 2.38 6.91 -19.08
C ALA A 216 3.35 7.94 -19.68
N HIS A 217 3.10 8.32 -20.93
CA HIS A 217 3.80 9.43 -21.56
C HIS A 217 3.36 10.75 -20.91
N ALA A 218 4.34 11.53 -20.46
CA ALA A 218 4.12 12.94 -20.15
C ALA A 218 3.72 13.65 -21.45
N GLY A 219 2.42 13.80 -21.69
CA GLY A 219 1.91 14.50 -22.88
C GLY A 219 0.59 14.01 -23.46
N ALA A 220 0.14 12.79 -23.18
CA ALA A 220 -1.09 12.26 -23.82
C ALA A 220 -2.42 12.78 -23.23
N GLY A 221 -2.36 13.67 -22.23
CA GLY A 221 -3.56 14.24 -21.60
C GLY A 221 -3.32 15.49 -20.74
N GLY A 222 -2.15 16.13 -20.86
CA GLY A 222 -1.85 17.33 -20.07
C GLY A 222 -1.62 17.09 -18.57
N GLU A 223 -1.08 15.93 -18.17
CA GLU A 223 -0.63 15.74 -16.79
C GLU A 223 0.49 16.74 -16.46
N LYS A 224 0.15 17.76 -15.67
CA LYS A 224 1.04 18.87 -15.28
C LYS A 224 1.90 18.54 -14.04
N THR A 225 1.81 17.32 -13.52
CA THR A 225 2.50 16.85 -12.31
C THR A 225 3.20 15.53 -12.62
N ASP A 226 4.43 15.37 -12.12
CA ASP A 226 5.23 14.18 -12.33
C ASP A 226 4.68 13.00 -11.50
N LEU A 227 3.77 12.23 -12.08
CA LEU A 227 3.16 11.07 -11.42
C LEU A 227 4.18 9.96 -11.14
N ALA A 228 5.21 9.82 -11.97
CA ALA A 228 6.25 8.81 -11.77
C ALA A 228 7.06 9.10 -10.50
N PHE A 229 7.28 10.38 -10.18
CA PHE A 229 7.83 10.77 -8.88
C PHE A 229 6.79 10.67 -7.76
N TYR A 230 5.60 11.23 -7.97
CA TYR A 230 4.58 11.36 -6.92
C TYR A 230 4.11 10.01 -6.37
N THR A 231 3.80 9.03 -7.24
CA THR A 231 3.19 7.78 -6.77
C THR A 231 4.11 7.01 -5.82
N PRO A 232 5.37 6.68 -6.15
CA PRO A 232 6.24 6.02 -5.18
C PRO A 232 6.49 6.85 -3.91
N ALA A 233 6.54 8.19 -4.02
CA ALA A 233 6.69 9.06 -2.85
C ALA A 233 5.49 8.97 -1.90
N HIS A 234 4.27 8.94 -2.44
CA HIS A 234 3.03 8.73 -1.68
C HIS A 234 3.01 7.33 -1.06
N GLU A 235 3.24 6.31 -1.87
CA GLU A 235 3.13 4.92 -1.40
C GLU A 235 4.14 4.60 -0.29
N ILE A 236 5.40 5.05 -0.42
CA ILE A 236 6.38 4.81 0.65
C ILE A 236 6.07 5.61 1.92
N THR A 237 5.38 6.75 1.81
CA THR A 237 4.94 7.54 2.96
C THR A 237 3.93 6.77 3.83
N HIS A 238 3.14 5.86 3.24
CA HIS A 238 2.27 4.95 4.00
C HIS A 238 3.01 4.00 4.95
N GLN A 239 4.35 3.89 4.85
CA GLN A 239 5.13 3.17 5.85
C GLN A 239 4.99 3.77 7.24
N TRP A 240 4.84 5.09 7.35
CA TRP A 240 4.57 5.78 8.61
C TRP A 240 3.05 5.93 8.82
N TRP A 241 2.33 6.39 7.80
CA TRP A 241 0.91 6.76 7.86
C TRP A 241 0.02 5.69 7.24
N GLY A 242 -0.38 4.72 8.06
CA GLY A 242 -1.03 3.50 7.59
C GLY A 242 -0.33 2.31 8.21
N ASN A 243 0.93 2.03 7.87
CA ASN A 243 1.59 0.78 8.29
C ASN A 243 2.14 0.81 9.71
N GLN A 244 2.77 1.92 10.13
CA GLN A 244 3.16 2.12 11.53
C GLN A 244 1.96 2.61 12.34
N LEU A 245 1.34 3.73 11.97
CA LEU A 245 0.08 4.17 12.56
C LEU A 245 -1.08 3.45 11.89
N MET A 246 -1.74 2.54 12.62
CA MET A 246 -2.85 1.74 12.14
C MET A 246 -4.15 2.27 12.74
N PRO A 247 -4.94 3.08 12.02
CA PRO A 247 -6.16 3.62 12.60
C PRO A 247 -7.24 2.55 12.69
N ALA A 248 -8.04 2.64 13.76
CA ALA A 248 -9.25 1.87 13.97
C ALA A 248 -10.17 1.92 12.73
N ASP A 249 -10.97 0.87 12.52
CA ASP A 249 -11.97 0.75 11.44
C ASP A 249 -13.17 1.69 11.69
N ALA A 250 -12.97 3.00 11.56
CA ALA A 250 -13.93 4.04 11.88
C ALA A 250 -13.79 5.29 10.96
N PRO A 251 -14.85 6.13 10.86
CA PRO A 251 -14.75 7.43 10.19
C PRO A 251 -13.57 8.26 10.69
N GLY A 252 -12.82 8.87 9.77
CA GLY A 252 -11.57 9.58 10.07
C GLY A 252 -10.30 8.74 9.87
N ALA A 253 -10.40 7.42 9.73
CA ALA A 253 -9.24 6.56 9.46
C ALA A 253 -8.44 7.02 8.23
N VAL A 254 -9.14 7.33 7.12
CA VAL A 254 -8.50 7.80 5.88
C VAL A 254 -8.02 9.25 5.95
N MET A 255 -8.43 10.04 6.94
CA MET A 255 -7.73 11.30 7.23
C MET A 255 -6.32 11.01 7.75
N LEU A 256 -6.18 10.03 8.65
CA LEU A 256 -4.91 9.68 9.25
C LEU A 256 -3.97 8.98 8.26
N THR A 257 -4.49 8.25 7.27
CA THR A 257 -3.65 7.56 6.28
C THR A 257 -3.46 8.37 5.00
N GLU A 258 -4.54 8.88 4.39
CA GLU A 258 -4.46 9.51 3.08
C GLU A 258 -4.18 11.01 3.18
N SER A 259 -4.92 11.76 4.01
CA SER A 259 -4.71 13.21 4.10
C SER A 259 -3.30 13.55 4.58
N ILE A 260 -2.80 12.82 5.58
CA ILE A 260 -1.44 13.03 6.10
C ILE A 260 -0.40 12.59 5.08
N ALA A 261 -0.55 11.42 4.43
CA ALA A 261 0.39 10.98 3.39
C ALA A 261 0.42 11.96 2.20
N GLU A 262 -0.73 12.49 1.79
CA GLU A 262 -0.84 13.46 0.70
C GLU A 262 -0.18 14.80 1.07
N TYR A 263 -0.33 15.25 2.31
CA TYR A 263 0.38 16.43 2.84
C TYR A 263 1.89 16.24 2.88
N VAL A 264 2.36 15.11 3.41
CA VAL A 264 3.80 14.81 3.46
C VAL A 264 4.37 14.72 2.06
N THR A 265 3.66 14.07 1.14
CA THR A 265 4.06 13.98 -0.27
C THR A 265 4.08 15.34 -0.94
N LEU A 266 3.15 16.24 -0.63
CA LEU A 266 3.20 17.64 -1.07
C LEU A 266 4.48 18.34 -0.60
N GLN A 267 4.92 18.15 0.65
CA GLN A 267 6.17 18.76 1.13
C GLN A 267 7.40 18.18 0.44
N VAL A 268 7.44 16.85 0.25
CA VAL A 268 8.48 16.18 -0.53
C VAL A 268 8.54 16.74 -1.95
N PHE A 269 7.38 16.85 -2.60
CA PHE A 269 7.25 17.37 -3.96
C PHE A 269 7.66 18.84 -4.05
N ARG A 270 7.27 19.67 -3.07
CA ARG A 270 7.67 21.08 -2.94
C ARG A 270 9.17 21.23 -2.80
N ARG A 271 9.82 20.45 -1.95
CA ARG A 271 11.29 20.50 -1.77
C ARG A 271 12.03 20.06 -3.04
N HIS A 272 11.47 19.12 -3.81
CA HIS A 272 12.10 18.62 -5.03
C HIS A 272 11.90 19.54 -6.24
N TYR A 273 10.67 20.02 -6.48
CA TYR A 273 10.30 20.76 -7.69
C TYR A 273 10.05 22.26 -7.48
N GLY A 274 10.05 22.73 -6.22
CA GLY A 274 9.78 24.12 -5.86
C GLY A 274 8.29 24.48 -5.75
N ASP A 275 8.03 25.67 -5.24
CA ASP A 275 6.68 26.14 -4.87
C ASP A 275 5.72 26.23 -6.05
N ALA A 276 6.19 26.61 -7.24
CA ALA A 276 5.35 26.72 -8.43
C ALA A 276 4.72 25.36 -8.80
N GLN A 277 5.49 24.28 -8.69
CA GLN A 277 5.02 22.92 -8.95
C GLN A 277 4.15 22.40 -7.81
N ALA A 278 4.49 22.71 -6.55
CA ALA A 278 3.65 22.41 -5.40
C ALA A 278 2.26 23.08 -5.48
N LEU A 279 2.20 24.33 -5.97
CA LEU A 279 0.94 25.05 -6.16
C LEU A 279 0.09 24.39 -7.26
N ARG A 280 0.71 23.87 -8.32
CA ARG A 280 -0.01 23.10 -9.35
C ARG A 280 -0.57 21.79 -8.80
N PHE A 281 0.21 21.08 -7.98
CA PHE A 281 -0.27 19.89 -7.27
C PHE A 281 -1.51 20.21 -6.41
N LEU A 282 -1.44 21.27 -5.60
CA LEU A 282 -2.58 21.72 -4.79
C LEU A 282 -3.80 22.11 -5.66
N GLY A 283 -3.55 22.67 -6.85
CA GLY A 283 -4.59 22.95 -7.84
C GLY A 283 -5.31 21.68 -8.31
N LEU A 284 -4.59 20.57 -8.53
CA LEU A 284 -5.17 19.28 -8.86
C LEU A 284 -5.98 18.70 -7.69
N GLN A 285 -5.49 18.80 -6.45
CA GLN A 285 -6.23 18.34 -5.27
C GLN A 285 -7.50 19.15 -5.04
N ARG A 286 -7.45 20.47 -5.29
CA ARG A 286 -8.64 21.32 -5.29
C ARG A 286 -9.64 20.89 -6.36
N GLN A 287 -9.19 20.58 -7.57
CA GLN A 287 -10.07 20.08 -8.63
C GLN A 287 -10.69 18.73 -8.26
N ARG A 288 -9.92 17.81 -7.67
CA ARG A 288 -10.41 16.52 -7.14
C ARG A 288 -11.53 16.74 -6.13
N TYR A 289 -11.30 17.61 -5.14
CA TYR A 289 -12.28 17.95 -4.11
C TYR A 289 -13.56 18.53 -4.71
N LEU A 290 -13.44 19.56 -5.56
CA LEU A 290 -14.61 20.22 -6.16
C LEU A 290 -15.41 19.27 -7.05
N LYS A 291 -14.74 18.42 -7.84
CA LYS A 291 -15.42 17.43 -8.68
C LYS A 291 -16.18 16.41 -7.83
N GLY A 292 -15.55 15.85 -6.79
CA GLY A 292 -16.23 14.90 -5.91
C GLY A 292 -17.44 15.51 -5.22
N ARG A 293 -17.30 16.73 -4.72
CA ARG A 293 -18.40 17.48 -4.08
C ARG A 293 -19.59 17.72 -5.00
N THR A 294 -19.39 17.84 -6.32
CA THR A 294 -20.51 17.98 -7.28
C THR A 294 -21.30 16.69 -7.50
N SER A 295 -20.74 15.54 -7.15
CA SER A 295 -21.37 14.22 -7.30
C SER A 295 -21.81 13.62 -5.97
N GLU A 296 -21.51 14.27 -4.85
CA GLU A 296 -21.91 13.84 -3.51
C GLU A 296 -23.43 13.99 -3.32
N GLN A 297 -24.04 12.95 -2.76
CA GLN A 297 -25.48 12.92 -2.49
C GLN A 297 -25.80 13.11 -1.01
N ASP A 298 -24.86 12.76 -0.14
CA ASP A 298 -25.00 12.89 1.31
C ASP A 298 -24.45 14.23 1.83
N GLU A 299 -24.72 14.55 3.09
CA GLU A 299 -24.09 15.70 3.74
C GLU A 299 -22.57 15.49 3.85
N GLU A 300 -21.78 16.47 3.38
CA GLU A 300 -20.32 16.40 3.46
C GLU A 300 -19.84 16.41 4.92
N PRO A 301 -19.18 15.35 5.42
CA PRO A 301 -18.71 15.31 6.79
C PRO A 301 -17.49 16.22 7.00
N PRO A 302 -17.21 16.62 8.25
CA PRO A 302 -15.92 17.22 8.60
C PRO A 302 -14.79 16.22 8.31
N LEU A 303 -13.58 16.73 7.99
CA LEU A 303 -12.44 15.88 7.59
C LEU A 303 -12.10 14.81 8.64
N VAL A 304 -12.29 15.10 9.92
CA VAL A 304 -12.08 14.15 11.04
C VAL A 304 -13.09 12.99 11.08
N ARG A 305 -14.15 13.04 10.27
CA ARG A 305 -15.18 11.99 10.13
C ARG A 305 -15.30 11.49 8.68
N VAL A 306 -14.29 11.72 7.86
CA VAL A 306 -14.29 11.27 6.45
C VAL A 306 -14.43 9.75 6.36
N GLY A 307 -15.32 9.28 5.49
CA GLY A 307 -15.50 7.87 5.17
C GLY A 307 -14.50 7.37 4.11
N THR A 308 -14.30 6.05 4.06
CA THR A 308 -13.35 5.40 3.13
C THR A 308 -13.69 5.61 1.64
N GLU A 309 -14.97 5.78 1.34
CA GLU A 309 -15.54 6.03 0.03
C GLU A 309 -15.36 7.49 -0.44
N GLN A 310 -15.12 8.42 0.50
CA GLN A 310 -15.03 9.85 0.25
C GLN A 310 -13.61 10.30 -0.10
N SER A 311 -12.99 9.64 -1.08
CA SER A 311 -11.61 9.93 -1.50
C SER A 311 -11.37 11.40 -1.92
N TYR A 312 -12.39 12.10 -2.41
CA TYR A 312 -12.29 13.51 -2.76
C TYR A 312 -12.10 14.42 -1.51
N ILE A 313 -12.60 13.99 -0.36
CA ILE A 313 -12.38 14.63 0.93
C ILE A 313 -11.00 14.24 1.46
N ALA A 314 -10.70 12.94 1.54
CA ALA A 314 -9.47 12.44 2.14
C ALA A 314 -8.21 12.96 1.41
N TYR A 315 -8.14 12.85 0.09
CA TYR A 315 -7.00 13.36 -0.68
C TYR A 315 -7.15 14.86 -0.96
N GLY A 316 -8.28 15.25 -1.55
CA GLY A 316 -8.48 16.61 -2.08
C GLY A 316 -8.55 17.68 -0.98
N LYS A 317 -9.59 17.59 -0.12
CA LYS A 317 -9.74 18.51 1.02
C LYS A 317 -8.63 18.33 2.06
N GLY A 318 -8.20 17.08 2.29
CA GLY A 318 -7.13 16.74 3.21
C GLY A 318 -5.82 17.47 2.91
N ALA A 319 -5.30 17.35 1.68
CA ALA A 319 -4.08 18.04 1.27
C ALA A 319 -4.15 19.56 1.46
N LEU A 320 -5.29 20.17 1.10
CA LEU A 320 -5.50 21.61 1.25
C LEU A 320 -5.55 22.03 2.73
N ALA A 321 -6.26 21.26 3.56
CA ALA A 321 -6.41 21.55 4.99
C ALA A 321 -5.07 21.46 5.72
N PHE A 322 -4.33 20.36 5.54
CA PHE A 322 -3.00 20.19 6.17
C PHE A 322 -1.98 21.20 5.63
N ASN A 323 -2.02 21.53 4.34
CA ASN A 323 -1.18 22.59 3.80
C ASN A 323 -1.51 23.96 4.42
N ALA A 324 -2.79 24.27 4.63
CA ALA A 324 -3.18 25.51 5.31
C ALA A 324 -2.72 25.52 6.78
N LEU A 325 -2.88 24.41 7.50
CA LEU A 325 -2.37 24.26 8.87
C LEU A 325 -0.85 24.51 8.92
N SER A 326 -0.10 23.90 8.00
CA SER A 326 1.34 24.12 7.86
C SER A 326 1.71 25.56 7.51
N HIS A 327 0.91 26.23 6.69
CA HIS A 327 1.14 27.64 6.37
C HIS A 327 0.96 28.56 7.60
N PHE A 328 -0.05 28.30 8.44
CA PHE A 328 -0.32 29.13 9.62
C PHE A 328 0.56 28.79 10.83
N ALA A 329 0.82 27.51 11.07
CA ALA A 329 1.58 27.03 12.23
C ALA A 329 3.08 26.80 11.96
N GLY A 330 3.47 26.70 10.69
CA GLY A 330 4.81 26.29 10.27
C GLY A 330 4.93 24.78 10.01
N GLU A 331 5.69 24.40 8.99
CA GLU A 331 5.95 22.99 8.63
C GLU A 331 6.56 22.20 9.79
N THR A 332 7.57 22.76 10.46
CA THR A 332 8.23 22.12 11.60
C THR A 332 7.24 21.79 12.71
N GLN A 333 6.39 22.75 13.11
CA GLN A 333 5.42 22.55 14.19
C GLN A 333 4.39 21.48 13.84
N ILE A 334 3.91 21.45 12.59
CA ILE A 334 3.00 20.39 12.14
C ILE A 334 3.70 19.03 12.14
N ASN A 335 4.94 18.95 11.66
CA ASN A 335 5.68 17.70 11.65
C ASN A 335 5.96 17.18 13.06
N GLU A 336 6.25 18.04 14.04
CA GLU A 336 6.42 17.65 15.46
C GLU A 336 5.12 17.09 16.08
N ILE A 337 3.97 17.70 15.78
CA ILE A 337 2.66 17.20 16.24
C ILE A 337 2.39 15.82 15.64
N LEU A 338 2.65 15.66 14.35
CA LEU A 338 2.48 14.41 13.64
C LEU A 338 3.45 13.34 14.18
N GLU A 339 4.72 13.68 14.41
CA GLU A 339 5.69 12.77 15.02
C GLU A 339 5.24 12.31 16.41
N GLY A 340 4.73 13.22 17.24
CA GLY A 340 4.17 12.89 18.56
C GLY A 340 3.02 11.88 18.47
N LEU A 341 2.06 12.13 17.57
CA LEU A 341 0.96 11.20 17.29
C LEU A 341 1.49 9.83 16.85
N LEU A 342 2.44 9.79 15.92
CA LEU A 342 3.00 8.54 15.44
C LEU A 342 3.75 7.79 16.55
N ASN A 343 4.49 8.49 17.41
CA ASN A 343 5.22 7.87 18.52
C ASN A 343 4.28 7.26 19.57
N GLU A 344 3.12 7.88 19.80
CA GLU A 344 2.11 7.38 20.74
C GLU A 344 1.43 6.10 20.24
N TYR A 345 1.16 6.01 18.92
CA TYR A 345 0.29 4.95 18.35
C TYR A 345 0.98 3.96 17.40
N ARG A 346 2.27 4.14 17.05
CA ARG A 346 2.94 3.22 16.11
C ARG A 346 2.89 1.77 16.61
N PHE A 347 2.56 0.86 15.69
CA PHE A 347 2.42 -0.59 15.90
C PHE A 347 1.37 -0.99 16.94
N ARG A 348 0.41 -0.11 17.24
CA ARG A 348 -0.77 -0.41 18.05
C ARG A 348 -1.97 -0.45 17.10
N GLY A 349 -2.58 -1.63 16.98
CA GLY A 349 -3.80 -1.88 16.21
C GLY A 349 -5.05 -1.58 17.03
#